data_AF-A0A6L9ZSZ8-F1
#
_entry.id   AF-A0A6L9ZSZ8-F1
#
_cell.length_a   1.000
_cell.length_b   1.000
_cell.length_c   1.000
_cell.angle_alpha   90.00
_cell.angle_beta   90.00
_cell.angle_gamma   90.00
#
_symmetry.space_group_name_H-M   'P 1'
#
loop_
_entity.id
_entity.type
_entity.pdbx_description
1 polymer ?
#
loop_
_entity_poly.entity_id
_entity_poly.type
_entity_poly.pdbx_seq_one_letter_code
_entity_poly.pdbx_strand_id
1 'polypeptide(L)'
;MSFEYEYEYEYQRCLEKLKWAIQKLEVEVQSEKLAEIAELIVQPMMSPWRYFHTPDHIFEVGGSQDAIEVLAALFHDLVYLQIDRSVNFNLSYYITPYIKEVQGRLKIREKNELPKDRNFEITASVFGFVSGQVLLPFGGQNEFMSAVVAIKVMETFLTTKQIVKSTTSE
;
A
#
# COMPACT_ATOMS: atom_id res chain seq x y z
N MET A 1 -14.78 -10.07 -22.22
CA MET A 1 -13.84 -10.72 -21.29
C MET A 1 -14.56 -10.85 -19.97
N SER A 2 -14.56 -12.01 -19.31
CA SER A 2 -15.21 -12.15 -17.99
C SER A 2 -14.36 -11.45 -16.92
N PHE A 3 -15.00 -10.96 -15.85
CA PHE A 3 -14.32 -10.35 -14.70
C PHE A 3 -13.22 -11.27 -14.12
N GLU A 4 -13.48 -12.58 -14.05
CA GLU A 4 -12.50 -13.57 -13.58
C GLU A 4 -11.24 -13.62 -14.46
N TYR A 5 -11.38 -13.49 -15.78
CA TYR A 5 -10.24 -13.50 -16.69
C TYR A 5 -9.40 -12.22 -16.57
N GLU A 6 -10.07 -11.08 -16.40
CA GLU A 6 -9.41 -9.79 -16.16
C GLU A 6 -8.65 -9.81 -14.83
N TYR A 7 -9.25 -10.37 -13.78
CA TYR A 7 -8.60 -10.52 -12.48
C TYR A 7 -7.35 -11.38 -12.56
N GLU A 8 -7.45 -12.57 -13.16
CA GLU A 8 -6.31 -13.47 -13.30
C GLU A 8 -5.16 -12.82 -14.08
N TYR A 9 -5.49 -12.06 -15.12
CA TYR A 9 -4.50 -11.32 -15.91
C TYR A 9 -3.75 -10.28 -15.07
N GLU A 10 -4.47 -9.44 -14.33
CA GLU A 10 -3.85 -8.39 -13.50
C GLU A 10 -3.10 -8.96 -12.30
N TYR A 11 -3.63 -10.02 -11.70
CA TYR A 11 -2.96 -10.80 -10.67
C TYR A 11 -1.59 -11.32 -11.16
N GLN A 12 -1.56 -12.00 -12.30
CA GLN A 12 -0.32 -12.57 -12.83
C GLN A 12 0.69 -11.47 -13.17
N ARG A 13 0.24 -10.35 -13.73
CA ARG A 13 1.08 -9.19 -14.05
C ARG A 13 1.67 -8.53 -12.81
N CYS A 14 0.89 -8.40 -11.73
CA CYS A 14 1.35 -7.92 -10.44
C CYS A 14 2.40 -8.87 -9.83
N LEU A 15 2.11 -10.17 -9.83
CA LEU A 15 2.99 -11.20 -9.29
C LEU A 15 4.36 -11.22 -10.00
N GLU A 16 4.40 -11.11 -11.32
CA GLU A 16 5.66 -11.06 -12.06
C GLU A 16 6.49 -9.80 -11.75
N LYS A 17 5.83 -8.65 -11.52
CA LYS A 17 6.52 -7.42 -11.10
C LYS A 17 7.07 -7.52 -9.68
N LEU A 18 6.32 -8.14 -8.76
CA LEU A 18 6.82 -8.43 -7.41
C LEU A 18 8.05 -9.34 -7.48
N LYS A 19 7.98 -10.46 -8.20
CA LYS A 19 9.12 -11.38 -8.37
C LYS A 19 10.34 -10.66 -8.94
N TRP A 20 10.15 -9.85 -9.98
CA TRP A 20 11.24 -9.06 -10.57
C TRP A 20 11.88 -8.11 -9.56
N ALA A 21 11.08 -7.37 -8.79
CA ALA A 21 11.58 -6.41 -7.82
C ALA A 21 12.34 -7.11 -6.69
N ILE A 22 11.80 -8.20 -6.16
CA ILE A 22 12.43 -9.00 -5.10
C ILE A 22 13.75 -9.61 -5.58
N GLN A 23 13.78 -10.14 -6.80
CA GLN A 23 15.02 -10.66 -7.40
C GLN A 23 16.07 -9.55 -7.56
N LYS A 24 15.66 -8.34 -7.98
CA LYS A 24 16.56 -7.18 -8.12
C LYS A 24 17.09 -6.66 -6.78
N LEU A 25 16.34 -6.83 -5.70
CA LEU A 25 16.77 -6.48 -4.35
C LEU A 25 17.63 -7.56 -3.69
N GLU A 26 17.82 -8.70 -4.37
CA GLU A 26 18.57 -9.86 -3.86
C GLU A 26 18.01 -10.37 -2.52
N VAL A 27 16.68 -10.32 -2.37
CA VAL A 27 15.96 -10.79 -1.19
C VAL A 27 15.26 -12.11 -1.52
N GLU A 28 15.26 -13.04 -0.56
CA GLU A 28 14.54 -14.30 -0.69
C GLU A 28 13.17 -14.18 -0.01
N VAL A 29 12.11 -14.43 -0.79
CA VAL A 29 10.71 -14.43 -0.30
C VAL A 29 10.03 -15.67 -0.86
N GLN A 30 9.26 -16.36 -0.01
CA GLN A 30 8.49 -17.53 -0.42
C GLN A 30 7.48 -17.17 -1.52
N SER A 31 7.36 -18.01 -2.54
CA SER A 31 6.46 -17.78 -3.69
C SER A 31 5.00 -17.59 -3.25
N GLU A 32 4.58 -18.34 -2.23
CA GLU A 32 3.24 -18.25 -1.63
C GLU A 32 3.00 -16.86 -1.05
N LYS A 33 4.03 -16.26 -0.43
CA LYS A 33 3.92 -14.92 0.12
C LYS A 33 3.79 -13.86 -0.96
N LEU A 34 4.51 -14.01 -2.08
CA LEU A 34 4.39 -13.10 -3.22
C LEU A 34 3.01 -13.20 -3.88
N ALA A 35 2.43 -14.40 -3.95
CA ALA A 35 1.06 -14.61 -4.41
C ALA A 35 0.05 -13.89 -3.50
N GLU A 36 0.14 -14.06 -2.17
CA GLU A 36 -0.71 -13.34 -1.21
C GLU A 36 -0.62 -11.82 -1.38
N ILE A 37 0.58 -11.29 -1.60
CA ILE A 37 0.80 -9.84 -1.79
C ILE A 37 0.17 -9.37 -3.11
N ALA A 38 0.31 -10.14 -4.19
CA ALA A 38 -0.32 -9.82 -5.47
C ALA A 38 -1.85 -9.75 -5.35
N GLU A 39 -2.47 -10.70 -4.65
CA GLU A 39 -3.91 -10.67 -4.37
C GLU A 39 -4.31 -9.44 -3.55
N LEU A 40 -3.53 -9.13 -2.50
CA LEU A 40 -3.76 -7.96 -1.63
C LEU A 40 -3.73 -6.65 -2.42
N ILE A 41 -2.90 -6.57 -3.46
CA ILE A 41 -2.78 -5.39 -4.33
C ILE A 41 -3.91 -5.34 -5.35
N VAL A 42 -4.15 -6.42 -6.09
CA VAL A 42 -5.05 -6.40 -7.26
C VAL A 42 -6.51 -6.30 -6.85
N GLN A 43 -6.93 -6.96 -5.76
CA GLN A 43 -8.32 -6.93 -5.30
C GLN A 43 -8.89 -5.51 -5.10
N PRO A 44 -8.26 -4.61 -4.32
CA PRO A 44 -8.76 -3.24 -4.17
C PRO A 44 -8.66 -2.42 -5.46
N MET A 45 -7.65 -2.67 -6.31
CA MET A 45 -7.44 -1.95 -7.56
C MET A 45 -8.50 -2.26 -8.62
N MET A 46 -9.14 -3.42 -8.53
CA MET A 46 -10.23 -3.85 -9.42
C MET A 46 -11.63 -3.45 -8.94
N SER A 47 -11.72 -2.53 -7.97
CA SER A 47 -12.99 -1.92 -7.56
C SER A 47 -13.72 -1.33 -8.77
N PRO A 48 -15.02 -1.63 -8.98
CA PRO A 48 -15.77 -1.18 -10.16
C PRO A 48 -15.95 0.34 -10.23
N TRP A 49 -15.59 1.06 -9.17
CA TRP A 49 -15.67 2.51 -9.07
C TRP A 49 -14.38 3.22 -9.54
N ARG A 50 -13.30 2.47 -9.74
CA ARG A 50 -12.00 3.00 -10.16
C ARG A 50 -11.88 2.97 -11.68
N TYR A 51 -12.02 4.14 -12.30
CA TYR A 51 -11.89 4.30 -13.77
C TYR A 51 -10.50 4.78 -14.22
N PHE A 52 -9.75 5.45 -13.33
CA PHE A 52 -8.44 6.06 -13.65
C PHE A 52 -7.29 5.48 -12.84
N HIS A 53 -7.54 5.01 -11.61
CA HIS A 53 -6.52 4.44 -10.72
C HIS A 53 -6.72 2.93 -10.71
N THR A 54 -6.36 2.33 -11.85
CA THR A 54 -6.51 0.92 -12.19
C THR A 54 -5.15 0.21 -12.12
N PRO A 55 -5.09 -1.13 -12.21
CA PRO A 55 -3.81 -1.83 -12.34
C PRO A 55 -2.93 -1.25 -13.46
N ASP A 56 -3.50 -0.89 -14.62
CA ASP A 56 -2.75 -0.24 -15.71
C ASP A 56 -1.98 1.00 -15.26
N HIS A 57 -2.61 1.87 -14.47
CA HIS A 57 -1.99 3.07 -13.93
C HIS A 57 -0.76 2.73 -13.09
N ILE A 58 -0.87 1.77 -12.17
CA ILE A 58 0.24 1.34 -11.31
C ILE A 58 1.46 0.88 -12.12
N PHE A 59 1.23 0.14 -13.20
CA PHE A 59 2.32 -0.39 -14.02
C PHE A 59 2.96 0.65 -14.95
N GLU A 60 2.28 1.77 -15.22
CA GLU A 60 2.82 2.91 -15.98
C GLU A 60 3.62 3.89 -15.11
N VAL A 61 3.22 4.09 -13.85
CA VAL A 61 3.84 5.07 -12.94
C VAL A 61 5.11 4.51 -12.27
N GLY A 62 5.17 3.20 -12.05
CA GLY A 62 6.38 2.55 -11.56
C GLY A 62 7.47 2.52 -12.62
N GLY A 63 8.52 3.32 -12.45
CA GLY A 63 9.71 3.29 -13.30
C GLY A 63 10.24 1.85 -13.48
N SER A 64 10.94 1.55 -14.58
CA SER A 64 11.30 0.16 -14.92
C SER A 64 12.66 -0.30 -14.38
N GLN A 65 13.34 0.51 -13.58
CA GLN A 65 14.77 0.33 -13.27
C GLN A 65 15.08 0.16 -11.78
N ASP A 66 14.47 0.95 -10.90
CA ASP A 66 14.67 0.81 -9.45
C ASP A 66 13.57 -0.07 -8.84
N ALA A 67 13.98 -1.20 -8.25
CA ALA A 67 13.07 -2.15 -7.63
C ALA A 67 12.27 -1.56 -6.46
N ILE A 68 12.85 -0.57 -5.77
CA ILE A 68 12.18 0.12 -4.66
C ILE A 68 11.06 1.04 -5.18
N GLU A 69 11.30 1.74 -6.29
CA GLU A 69 10.27 2.58 -6.93
C GLU A 69 9.13 1.72 -7.49
N VAL A 70 9.47 0.56 -8.08
CA VAL A 70 8.46 -0.40 -8.55
C VAL A 70 7.60 -0.90 -7.40
N LEU A 71 8.21 -1.28 -6.27
CA LEU A 71 7.45 -1.68 -5.09
C LEU A 71 6.60 -0.52 -4.55
N ALA A 72 7.10 0.71 -4.50
CA ALA A 72 6.29 1.85 -4.06
C ALA A 72 5.07 2.07 -4.98
N ALA A 73 5.28 2.05 -6.30
CA ALA A 73 4.21 2.21 -7.28
C ALA A 73 3.13 1.12 -7.18
N LEU A 74 3.52 -0.13 -6.93
CA LEU A 74 2.58 -1.25 -6.74
C LEU A 74 1.61 -1.03 -5.56
N PHE A 75 1.98 -0.22 -4.57
CA PHE A 75 1.17 0.00 -3.38
C PHE A 75 0.53 1.39 -3.28
N HIS A 76 0.94 2.37 -4.10
CA HIS A 76 0.63 3.78 -3.84
C HIS A 76 -0.88 4.11 -3.77
N ASP A 77 -1.70 3.36 -4.51
CA ASP A 77 -3.14 3.59 -4.65
C ASP A 77 -4.02 2.52 -3.97
N LEU A 78 -3.49 1.66 -3.09
CA LEU A 78 -4.29 0.57 -2.51
C LEU A 78 -5.52 1.07 -1.76
N VAL A 79 -5.41 2.18 -1.04
CA VAL A 79 -6.54 2.81 -0.34
C VAL A 79 -7.02 4.00 -1.15
N TYR A 80 -8.26 3.96 -1.61
CA TYR A 80 -8.89 5.11 -2.28
C TYR A 80 -10.29 5.37 -1.74
N LEU A 81 -10.37 5.87 -0.50
CA LEU A 81 -11.62 5.88 0.27
C LEU A 81 -12.73 6.72 -0.38
N GLN A 82 -12.40 7.83 -1.03
CA GLN A 82 -13.38 8.74 -1.63
C GLN A 82 -14.03 8.13 -2.88
N ILE A 83 -13.33 7.22 -3.56
CA ILE A 83 -13.83 6.50 -4.74
C ILE A 83 -14.51 5.20 -4.30
N ASP A 84 -13.85 4.39 -3.50
CA ASP A 84 -14.34 3.06 -3.08
C ASP A 84 -15.40 3.12 -1.97
N ARG A 85 -15.54 4.27 -1.31
CA ARG A 85 -16.44 4.52 -0.17
C ARG A 85 -16.21 3.60 1.03
N SER A 86 -15.15 2.79 1.01
CA SER A 86 -14.78 1.84 2.04
C SER A 86 -13.29 1.50 1.91
N VAL A 87 -12.73 0.89 2.96
CA VAL A 87 -11.41 0.25 2.90
C VAL A 87 -11.64 -1.23 2.66
N ASN A 88 -10.93 -1.83 1.72
CA ASN A 88 -10.96 -3.29 1.51
C ASN A 88 -10.63 -4.02 2.82
N PHE A 89 -11.38 -5.07 3.13
CA PHE A 89 -11.27 -5.77 4.40
C PHE A 89 -9.85 -6.31 4.67
N ASN A 90 -9.15 -6.79 3.64
CA ASN A 90 -7.79 -7.31 3.77
C ASN A 90 -6.76 -6.22 4.05
N LEU A 91 -7.02 -4.97 3.64
CA LEU A 91 -6.18 -3.81 3.97
C LEU A 91 -6.42 -3.33 5.41
N SER A 92 -7.64 -3.54 5.94
CA SER A 92 -8.02 -3.03 7.27
C SER A 92 -7.14 -3.56 8.40
N TYR A 93 -6.63 -4.79 8.26
CA TYR A 93 -5.70 -5.41 9.20
C TYR A 93 -4.45 -4.54 9.44
N TYR A 94 -3.91 -3.95 8.38
CA TYR A 94 -2.71 -3.12 8.44
C TYR A 94 -2.97 -1.70 8.94
N ILE A 95 -4.20 -1.21 8.77
CA ILE A 95 -4.58 0.19 9.01
C ILE A 95 -5.14 0.39 10.42
N THR A 96 -6.04 -0.49 10.85
CA THR A 96 -6.80 -0.33 12.11
C THR A 96 -5.96 -0.27 13.38
N PRO A 97 -4.74 -0.84 13.47
CA PRO A 97 -3.85 -0.62 14.62
C PRO A 97 -3.38 0.83 14.79
N TYR A 98 -3.41 1.63 13.72
CA TYR A 98 -2.84 2.99 13.70
C TYR A 98 -3.89 4.09 13.51
N ILE A 99 -4.98 3.78 12.79
CA ILE A 99 -6.02 4.73 12.42
C ILE A 99 -7.35 4.22 12.95
N LYS A 100 -8.18 5.15 13.46
CA LYS A 100 -9.53 4.88 13.92
C LYS A 100 -10.53 5.84 13.30
N GLU A 101 -11.77 5.40 13.19
CA GLU A 101 -12.87 6.27 12.81
C GLU A 101 -13.47 6.94 14.05
N VAL A 102 -13.68 8.25 13.99
CA VAL A 102 -14.31 9.07 15.03
C VAL A 102 -15.29 10.01 14.34
N GLN A 103 -16.59 9.83 14.60
CA GLN A 103 -17.66 10.66 14.04
C GLN A 103 -17.58 10.78 12.49
N GLY A 104 -17.41 9.65 11.80
CA GLY A 104 -17.33 9.62 10.33
C GLY A 104 -16.03 10.16 9.74
N ARG A 105 -15.00 10.42 10.56
CA ARG A 105 -13.69 10.91 10.12
C ARG A 105 -12.58 9.97 10.58
N LEU A 106 -11.59 9.76 9.73
CA LEU A 106 -10.41 9.00 10.10
C LEU A 106 -9.46 9.86 10.92
N LYS A 107 -8.91 9.27 11.97
CA LYS A 107 -8.00 9.91 12.90
C LYS A 107 -6.85 8.96 13.22
N ILE A 108 -5.62 9.45 13.14
CA ILE A 108 -4.47 8.71 13.68
C ILE A 108 -4.69 8.56 15.18
N ARG A 109 -4.51 7.34 15.71
CA ARG A 109 -4.68 7.05 17.12
C ARG A 109 -3.78 7.92 17.99
N GLU A 110 -4.19 8.11 19.24
CA GLU A 110 -3.41 8.87 20.21
C GLU A 110 -2.10 8.14 20.52
N LYS A 111 -1.06 8.89 20.94
CA LYS A 111 0.28 8.32 21.17
C LYS A 111 0.29 7.14 22.14
N ASN A 112 -0.60 7.12 23.14
CA ASN A 112 -0.74 6.03 24.12
C ASN A 112 -1.54 4.83 23.61
N GLU A 113 -2.23 4.95 22.47
CA GLU A 113 -2.98 3.88 21.80
C GLU A 113 -2.18 3.25 20.65
N LEU A 114 -1.14 3.94 20.15
CA LEU A 114 -0.30 3.45 19.05
C LEU A 114 0.64 2.34 19.53
N PRO A 115 0.84 1.29 18.71
CA PRO A 115 1.90 0.32 18.97
C PRO A 115 3.28 0.98 18.85
N LYS A 116 4.29 0.40 19.50
CA LYS A 116 5.68 0.82 19.34
C LYS A 116 6.21 0.33 18.00
N ASP A 117 6.05 1.16 16.98
CA ASP A 117 6.35 0.78 15.60
C ASP A 117 7.17 1.85 14.89
N ARG A 118 8.47 1.57 14.74
CA ARG A 118 9.41 2.54 14.18
C ARG A 118 9.15 2.84 12.70
N ASN A 119 8.72 1.84 11.94
CA ASN A 119 8.46 2.01 10.51
C ASN A 119 7.22 2.90 10.30
N PHE A 120 6.17 2.70 11.09
CA PHE A 120 5.01 3.59 11.08
C PHE A 120 5.38 5.02 11.47
N GLU A 121 6.19 5.21 12.53
CA GLU A 121 6.64 6.55 12.93
C GLU A 121 7.38 7.28 11.80
N ILE A 122 8.25 6.56 11.08
CA ILE A 122 8.97 7.12 9.94
C ILE A 122 7.99 7.48 8.81
N THR A 123 7.09 6.56 8.45
CA THR A 123 6.07 6.82 7.42
C THR A 123 5.21 8.05 7.79
N ALA A 124 4.70 8.13 9.01
CA ALA A 124 3.93 9.29 9.45
C ALA A 124 4.74 10.60 9.37
N SER A 125 6.02 10.55 9.76
CA SER A 125 6.90 11.72 9.66
C SER A 125 7.16 12.16 8.22
N VAL A 126 7.28 11.23 7.27
CA VAL A 126 7.46 11.53 5.84
C VAL A 126 6.25 12.27 5.28
N PHE A 127 5.04 11.82 5.65
CA PHE A 127 3.78 12.46 5.25
C PHE A 127 3.43 13.70 6.10
N GLY A 128 4.28 14.10 7.06
CA GLY A 128 4.04 15.26 7.92
C GLY A 128 2.88 15.08 8.90
N PHE A 129 2.50 13.83 9.20
CA PHE A 129 1.41 13.50 10.11
C PHE A 129 1.87 13.18 11.52
N VAL A 130 1.01 13.50 12.49
CA VAL A 130 1.26 13.28 13.92
C VAL A 130 0.14 12.47 14.57
N SER A 131 0.45 11.79 15.69
CA SER A 131 -0.55 11.08 16.49
C SER A 131 -1.70 11.99 16.90
N GLY A 132 -2.93 11.47 16.89
CA GLY A 132 -4.11 12.25 17.23
C GLY A 132 -4.60 13.20 16.12
N GLN A 133 -3.91 13.28 14.98
CA GLN A 133 -4.35 14.11 13.86
C GLN A 133 -5.57 13.50 13.14
N VAL A 134 -6.53 14.35 12.77
CA VAL A 134 -7.61 13.98 11.85
C VAL A 134 -7.07 14.01 10.43
N LEU A 135 -7.27 12.91 9.70
CA LEU A 135 -6.90 12.80 8.29
C LEU A 135 -7.99 13.47 7.44
N LEU A 136 -7.58 14.43 6.61
CA LEU A 136 -8.48 15.15 5.72
C LEU A 136 -8.46 14.48 4.33
N PRO A 137 -9.62 14.34 3.65
CA PRO A 137 -9.69 13.68 2.35
C PRO A 137 -8.70 14.20 1.29
N PHE A 138 -8.46 15.51 1.26
CA PHE A 138 -7.55 16.16 0.31
C PHE A 138 -6.18 16.48 0.92
N GLY A 139 -5.88 15.93 2.09
CA GLY A 139 -4.65 16.18 2.84
C GLY A 139 -3.62 15.07 2.76
N GLY A 140 -3.68 14.19 1.75
CA GLY A 140 -2.79 13.01 1.64
C GLY A 140 -3.27 11.78 2.41
N GLN A 141 -4.59 11.70 2.71
CA GLN A 141 -5.15 10.61 3.52
C GLN A 141 -4.97 9.24 2.87
N ASN A 142 -5.25 9.13 1.57
CA ASN A 142 -5.24 7.85 0.86
C ASN A 142 -3.82 7.34 0.70
N GLU A 143 -2.94 8.21 0.22
CA GLU A 143 -1.53 7.98 -0.04
C GLU A 143 -0.82 7.53 1.24
N PHE A 144 -1.10 8.19 2.37
CA PHE A 144 -0.58 7.77 3.65
C PHE A 144 -1.11 6.40 4.10
N MET A 145 -2.41 6.12 3.94
CA MET A 145 -2.97 4.83 4.30
C MET A 145 -2.41 3.71 3.42
N SER A 146 -2.26 3.95 2.12
CA SER A 146 -1.57 3.08 1.16
C SER A 146 -0.11 2.83 1.57
N ALA A 147 0.63 3.87 1.93
CA ALA A 147 2.01 3.75 2.42
C ALA A 147 2.10 2.97 3.75
N VAL A 148 1.10 3.10 4.63
CA VAL A 148 0.99 2.29 5.86
C VAL A 148 0.73 0.81 5.53
N VAL A 149 -0.04 0.48 4.49
CA VAL A 149 -0.13 -0.93 4.04
C VAL A 149 1.21 -1.38 3.47
N ALA A 150 1.79 -0.59 2.57
CA ALA A 150 3.03 -0.91 1.88
C ALA A 150 4.16 -1.25 2.87
N ILE A 151 4.37 -0.38 3.86
CA ILE A 151 5.43 -0.53 4.85
C ILE A 151 5.26 -1.80 5.70
N LYS A 152 4.02 -2.12 6.08
CA LYS A 152 3.69 -3.27 6.94
C LYS A 152 3.79 -4.59 6.18
N VAL A 153 3.54 -4.57 4.87
CA VAL A 153 3.76 -5.72 4.01
C VAL A 153 5.26 -5.90 3.73
N MET A 154 5.95 -4.82 3.37
CA MET A 154 7.37 -4.88 3.02
C MET A 154 8.28 -5.23 4.20
N GLU A 155 7.94 -4.85 5.44
CA GLU A 155 8.78 -5.16 6.60
C GLU A 155 8.87 -6.66 6.93
N THR A 156 8.03 -7.50 6.31
CA THR A 156 8.15 -8.95 6.46
C THR A 156 9.29 -9.54 5.64
N PHE A 157 9.89 -8.77 4.72
CA PHE A 157 10.99 -9.24 3.86
C PHE A 157 12.08 -8.19 3.56
N LEU A 158 11.83 -6.89 3.74
CA LEU A 158 12.82 -5.82 3.57
C LEU A 158 13.29 -5.27 4.91
N THR A 159 14.54 -4.81 4.94
CA THR A 159 15.08 -4.06 6.08
C THR A 159 14.52 -2.63 6.11
N THR A 160 14.43 -2.01 7.29
CA THR A 160 14.04 -0.59 7.44
C THR A 160 14.84 0.33 6.52
N LYS A 161 16.13 0.06 6.29
CA LYS A 161 16.97 0.88 5.41
C LYS A 161 16.50 0.87 3.95
N GLN A 162 16.11 -0.29 3.43
CA GLN A 162 15.58 -0.43 2.07
C GLN A 162 14.19 0.22 1.96
N ILE A 163 13.39 0.00 3.00
CA ILE A 163 12.05 0.56 3.17
C ILE A 163 12.03 2.10 3.15
N VAL A 164 12.93 2.77 3.87
CA VAL A 164 12.91 4.24 3.93
C VAL A 164 13.20 4.87 2.57
N LYS A 165 13.94 4.17 1.70
CA LYS A 165 14.16 4.60 0.32
C LYS A 165 12.87 4.54 -0.52
N SER A 166 11.89 3.70 -0.16
CA SER A 166 10.65 3.53 -0.92
C SER A 166 9.61 4.61 -0.62
N THR A 167 9.66 5.24 0.55
CA THR A 167 8.66 6.22 0.99
C THR A 167 9.00 7.65 0.58
N THR A 168 10.18 7.89 -0.01
CA THR A 168 10.68 9.22 -0.35
C THR A 168 10.79 9.50 -1.85
N SER A 169 10.32 8.59 -2.72
CA SER A 169 10.56 8.63 -4.17
C SER A 169 9.44 9.29 -4.99
N GLU A 170 8.65 10.20 -4.41
CA GLU A 170 7.66 11.02 -5.13
C GLU A 170 8.25 12.36 -5.60
#